data_AF-A0AAU8UKF9-F1
#
_entry.id   AF-A0AAU8UKF9-F1
#
_cell.length_a   1.000
_cell.length_b   1.000
_cell.length_c   1.000
_cell.angle_alpha   90.00
_cell.angle_beta   90.00
_cell.angle_gamma   90.00
#
_symmetry.space_group_name_H-M   'P 1'
#
loop_
_entity.id
_entity.type
_entity.pdbx_description
1 polymer ?
#
loop_
_entity_poly.entity_id
_entity_poly.type
_entity_poly.pdbx_seq_one_letter_code
_entity_poly.pdbx_strand_id
1 'polypeptide(L)' 'MYQDYKIFEIIVVDDGSTDGTGQKVIDAFDFSLITHPIRLQVPSKHIQAVYGHKIGRISIKLIRKENGGE' A
#
# COMPACT_ATOMS: atom_id res chain seq x y z
N MET A 1 10.18 17.49 5.80
CA MET A 1 8.72 17.40 5.90
C MET A 1 8.41 16.76 7.23
N TYR A 2 7.94 17.52 8.22
CA TYR A 2 7.58 17.01 9.55
C TYR A 2 6.05 16.90 9.61
N GLN A 3 5.54 15.75 10.03
CA GLN A 3 4.10 15.47 10.11
C GLN A 3 3.74 15.17 11.57
N ASP A 4 2.81 15.93 12.15
CA ASP A 4 2.50 15.90 13.60
C ASP A 4 1.23 15.09 13.96
N TYR A 5 0.77 14.20 13.09
CA TYR A 5 -0.37 13.33 13.43
C TYR A 5 0.04 12.28 14.48
N LYS A 6 -0.70 12.25 15.60
CA LYS A 6 -0.41 11.35 16.73
C LYS A 6 -0.50 9.87 16.36
N ILE A 7 -1.46 9.51 15.52
CA ILE A 7 -1.70 8.15 15.02
C ILE A 7 -2.09 8.28 13.55
N PHE A 8 -1.29 7.70 12.65
CA PHE A 8 -1.60 7.65 11.23
C PHE A 8 -0.99 6.41 10.57
N GLU A 9 -1.55 6.06 9.43
CA GLU A 9 -1.08 5.00 8.54
C GLU A 9 -0.88 5.60 7.15
N ILE A 10 0.17 5.16 6.46
CA ILE A 10 0.43 5.56 5.08
C ILE A 10 -0.06 4.44 4.17
N ILE A 11 -0.95 4.78 3.25
CA ILE A 11 -1.43 3.86 2.21
C ILE A 11 -0.95 4.37 0.86
N VAL A 12 -0.10 3.60 0.20
CA VAL A 12 0.30 3.81 -1.19
C VAL A 12 -0.58 2.93 -2.06
N VAL A 13 -1.20 3.49 -3.08
CA VAL A 13 -2.03 2.75 -4.04
C VAL A 13 -1.29 2.68 -5.36
N ASP A 14 -1.00 1.46 -5.81
CA ASP A 14 -0.55 1.16 -7.15
C ASP A 14 -1.79 0.86 -8.00
N ASP A 15 -2.20 1.86 -8.80
CA ASP A 15 -3.39 1.87 -9.65
C ASP A 15 -3.12 1.19 -11.01
N GLY A 16 -2.63 -0.05 -10.98
CA GLY A 16 -2.34 -0.84 -12.17
C GLY A 16 -1.06 -0.44 -12.90
N SER A 17 -0.05 0.10 -12.20
CA SER A 17 1.24 0.42 -12.80
C SER A 17 1.97 -0.84 -13.27
N THR A 18 2.58 -0.72 -14.45
CA THR A 18 3.36 -1.78 -15.11
C THR A 18 4.86 -1.46 -15.16
N ASP A 19 5.27 -0.27 -14.72
CA ASP A 19 6.63 0.26 -14.82
C ASP A 19 7.60 -0.26 -13.74
N GLY A 20 7.16 -1.21 -12.91
CA GLY A 20 7.95 -1.79 -11.83
C GLY A 20 8.08 -0.90 -10.58
N THR A 21 7.41 0.25 -10.52
CA THR A 21 7.44 1.14 -9.35
C THR A 21 6.97 0.42 -8.07
N GLY A 22 5.92 -0.41 -8.16
CA GLY A 22 5.43 -1.20 -7.03
C GLY A 22 6.50 -2.13 -6.43
N GLN A 23 7.32 -2.77 -7.27
CA GLN A 23 8.39 -3.65 -6.80
C GLN A 23 9.49 -2.86 -6.07
N LYS A 24 9.88 -1.71 -6.61
CA LYS A 24 10.87 -0.83 -5.95
C LYS A 24 10.42 -0.38 -4.57
N VAL A 25 9.13 -0.12 -4.37
CA VAL A 25 8.58 0.23 -3.05
C VAL A 25 8.64 -0.96 -2.09
N ILE A 26 8.31 -2.17 -2.57
CA ILE A 26 8.40 -3.39 -1.75
C ILE A 26 9.84 -3.60 -1.28
N ASP A 27 10.81 -3.49 -2.20
CA ASP A 27 12.22 -3.73 -1.92
C ASP A 27 12.82 -2.65 -1.00
N ALA A 28 12.47 -1.38 -1.22
CA ALA A 28 13.05 -0.26 -0.47
C ALA A 28 12.63 -0.22 1.01
N PHE A 29 11.51 -0.85 1.36
CA PHE A 29 10.96 -0.83 2.71
C PHE A 29 10.78 -2.24 3.31
N ASP A 30 11.36 -3.27 2.69
CA ASP A 30 11.27 -4.66 3.11
C ASP A 30 9.82 -5.10 3.40
N PHE A 31 8.91 -4.82 2.44
CA PHE A 31 7.50 -5.15 2.64
C PHE A 31 7.26 -6.65 2.55
N SER A 32 6.44 -7.13 3.48
CA SER A 32 5.92 -8.50 3.47
C SER A 32 4.51 -8.53 2.89
N LEU A 33 4.13 -9.65 2.27
CA LEU A 33 2.77 -9.88 1.82
C LEU A 33 1.83 -9.98 3.02
N ILE A 34 0.74 -9.22 2.99
CA ILE A 34 -0.33 -9.28 3.98
C ILE A 34 -1.38 -10.29 3.52
N THR A 35 -1.59 -11.35 4.29
CA THR A 35 -2.50 -12.46 3.96
C THR A 35 -3.81 -12.45 4.76
N HIS A 36 -3.92 -11.58 5.76
CA HIS A 36 -5.16 -11.43 6.53
C HIS A 36 -6.18 -10.56 5.77
N PRO A 37 -7.49 -10.71 6.04
CA PRO A 37 -8.52 -9.90 5.39
C PRO A 37 -8.26 -8.40 5.58
N ILE A 38 -8.50 -7.64 4.52
CA ILE A 38 -8.44 -6.17 4.53
C ILE A 38 -9.86 -5.61 4.54
N ARG A 39 -10.07 -4.55 5.32
CA ARG A 39 -11.34 -3.83 5.32
C ARG A 39 -11.32 -2.79 4.21
N LEU A 40 -12.02 -3.05 3.12
CA LEU A 40 -12.19 -2.08 2.03
C LEU A 40 -13.14 -0.96 2.48
N GLN A 41 -12.63 0.26 2.63
CA GLN A 41 -13.43 1.43 3.04
C GLN A 41 -13.86 2.32 1.87
N VAL A 42 -13.15 2.22 0.75
CA VAL A 42 -13.39 3.02 -0.46
C VAL A 42 -13.56 2.06 -1.63
N PRO A 43 -14.58 2.24 -2.49
CA PRO A 43 -14.75 1.42 -3.68
C PRO A 43 -13.48 1.40 -4.53
N SER A 44 -13.15 0.24 -5.07
CA SER A 44 -11.95 0.04 -5.85
C SER A 44 -12.16 -1.06 -6.88
N LYS A 45 -11.32 -1.08 -7.92
CA LYS A 45 -11.16 -2.28 -8.75
C LYS A 45 -10.53 -3.39 -7.92
N HIS A 46 -10.47 -4.59 -8.48
CA HIS A 46 -9.97 -5.77 -7.78
C HIS A 46 -8.55 -5.53 -7.24
N ILE A 47 -8.38 -5.81 -5.94
CA ILE A 47 -7.11 -5.72 -5.23
C ILE A 47 -6.37 -7.03 -5.43
N GLN A 48 -5.23 -6.96 -6.10
CA GLN A 48 -4.42 -8.12 -6.45
C GLN A 48 -3.57 -8.58 -5.27
N ALA A 49 -2.98 -7.63 -4.54
CA ALA A 49 -2.15 -7.92 -3.38
C ALA A 49 -2.03 -6.69 -2.48
N VAL A 50 -1.81 -6.93 -1.18
CA VAL A 50 -1.43 -5.89 -0.23
C VAL A 50 -0.11 -6.29 0.40
N TYR A 51 0.83 -5.35 0.40
CA TYR A 51 2.12 -5.49 1.04
C TYR A 51 2.22 -4.46 2.15
N GLY A 52 3.01 -4.73 3.18
CA GLY A 52 3.26 -3.72 4.20
C GLY A 52 4.40 -4.04 5.14
N HIS A 53 4.73 -3.02 5.90
CA HIS A 53 5.72 -3.05 6.96
C HIS A 53 5.33 -2.04 8.05
N LYS A 54 5.85 -2.25 9.25
CA LYS A 54 5.66 -1.34 10.38
C LYS A 54 6.99 -0.72 10.77
N ILE A 55 7.14 0.59 10.58
CA ILE A 55 8.34 1.34 10.94
C ILE A 55 8.06 2.09 12.24
N GLY A 56 8.50 1.52 13.35
CA GLY A 56 8.20 2.02 14.69
C GLY A 56 6.68 2.07 14.95
N ARG A 57 6.12 3.28 15.06
CA ARG A 57 4.67 3.49 15.28
C ARG A 57 3.85 3.68 14.00
N ILE A 58 4.51 3.80 12.85
CA ILE A 58 3.86 4.10 11.57
C ILE A 58 3.69 2.79 10.81
N SER A 59 2.44 2.47 10.48
CA SER A 59 2.15 1.41 9.50
C SER A 59 2.20 2.00 8.10
N ILE A 60 2.86 1.31 7.17
CA ILE A 60 2.82 1.64 5.76
C ILE A 60 2.39 0.42 4.96
N LYS A 61 1.48 0.62 4.02
CA LYS A 61 0.97 -0.43 3.13
C LYS A 61 1.01 0.03 1.68
N LEU A 62 1.35 -0.92 0.80
CA LEU A 62 1.16 -0.80 -0.63
C LEU A 62 -0.03 -1.68 -1.03
N ILE A 63 -1.05 -1.07 -1.61
CA ILE A 63 -2.20 -1.76 -2.20
C ILE A 63 -1.99 -1.80 -3.70
N ARG A 64 -1.71 -2.99 -4.26
CA ARG A 64 -1.71 -3.20 -5.71
C ARG A 64 -3.10 -3.61 -6.15
N LYS A 65 -3.68 -2.83 -7.05
CA LYS A 65 -4.99 -3.10 -7.63
C LYS A 65 -4.96 -2.98 -9.14
N GLU A 66 -6.00 -3.48 -9.78
CA GLU A 66 -6.24 -3.23 -11.20
C GLU A 66 -6.49 -1.74 -11.47
N ASN A 67 -6.08 -1.25 -12.64
CA ASN A 67 -6.29 0.14 -13.04
C ASN A 67 -7.78 0.50 -13.04
N GLY A 68 -8.12 1.60 -12.37
CA GLY A 68 -9.48 2.11 -12.26
C GLY A 68 -9.94 2.98 -13.42
N GLY A 69 -9.02 3.50 -14.23
CA GLY A 69 -9.29 4.47 -15.28
C GLY A 69 -9.70 3.85 -16.62
N GLU A 70 -10.85 4.31 -17.13
CA GLU A 70 -11.21 4.51 -18.54
C GLU A 70 -12.02 5.82 -18.65
#